data_AF-C6TI96-F1
#
_entry.id   AF-C6TI96-F1
#
_cell.length_a   1.000
_cell.length_b   1.000
_cell.length_c   1.000
_cell.angle_alpha   90.00
_cell.angle_beta   90.00
_cell.angle_gamma   90.00
#
_symmetry.space_group_name_H-M   'P 1'
#
loop_
_entity.id
_entity.type
_entity.pdbx_description
1 polymer ?
#
loop_
_entity_poly.entity_id
_entity_poly.type
_entity_poly.pdbx_seq_one_letter_code
_entity_poly.pdbx_strand_id
1 'polypeptide(L)'
;MAFLFFPSKGIFLSSFLLCFAILSLGAEARRSPSPISSLISKELFDSIFIHKDNNACPARNFYTYDSFINASKRFPRFGTTGSPATRKREIAAFLAQISHETTGGWATAPDGPYAWGLCFKEEISPQSNYCDSTNTQWPCYPGQSYKGRGPIQLSWNYNYGPAGKALGFDGLRNPDVVSNNSLIAFQTGLWFWMTEQSPNLLATM
;
A
#
# COMPACT_ATOMS: atom_id res chain seq x y z
N MET A 1 91.56 12.09 -41.30
CA MET A 1 92.65 12.20 -40.31
C MET A 1 92.15 13.07 -39.17
N ALA A 2 92.40 12.65 -37.92
CA ALA A 2 91.96 13.21 -36.62
C ALA A 2 90.50 12.92 -36.20
N PHE A 3 90.24 11.97 -35.28
CA PHE A 3 90.37 11.93 -33.79
C PHE A 3 89.14 12.55 -33.08
N LEU A 4 88.21 11.72 -32.58
CA LEU A 4 87.95 11.33 -31.17
C LEU A 4 87.19 12.38 -30.33
N PHE A 5 86.09 11.94 -29.67
CA PHE A 5 85.76 12.05 -28.23
C PHE A 5 84.22 12.03 -27.97
N PHE A 6 83.75 11.03 -27.23
CA PHE A 6 82.52 11.01 -26.41
C PHE A 6 82.73 11.83 -25.11
N PRO A 7 81.77 11.98 -24.15
CA PRO A 7 80.30 11.88 -24.14
C PRO A 7 79.63 13.07 -23.38
N SER A 8 78.29 13.19 -23.34
CA SER A 8 77.57 13.56 -22.08
C SER A 8 76.04 13.47 -22.22
N LYS A 9 75.46 12.96 -21.15
CA LYS A 9 74.06 12.67 -20.83
C LYS A 9 73.13 13.90 -20.94
N GLY A 10 71.87 13.64 -21.29
CA GLY A 10 70.77 14.60 -21.16
C GLY A 10 69.43 13.90 -21.29
N ILE A 11 68.84 13.55 -20.14
CA ILE A 11 67.49 13.00 -19.98
C ILE A 11 66.49 14.11 -20.30
N PHE A 12 65.50 13.83 -21.15
CA PHE A 12 64.25 14.60 -21.20
C PHE A 12 63.07 13.62 -21.29
N LEU A 13 62.37 13.45 -20.16
CA LEU A 13 61.05 12.85 -20.10
C LEU A 13 60.08 13.78 -20.81
N SER A 14 59.42 13.31 -21.87
CA SER A 14 58.21 13.94 -22.41
C SER A 14 57.00 13.08 -22.03
N SER A 15 56.13 13.69 -21.25
CA SER A 15 54.92 13.13 -20.67
C SER A 15 53.88 12.81 -21.76
N PHE A 16 53.53 11.54 -21.92
CA PHE A 16 52.30 11.13 -22.59
C PHE A 16 51.30 10.70 -21.51
N LEU A 17 50.50 11.67 -21.04
CA LEU A 17 49.30 11.40 -20.25
C LEU A 17 48.22 10.85 -21.19
N LEU A 18 48.11 9.51 -21.29
CA LEU A 18 46.90 8.87 -21.79
C LEU A 18 45.80 9.05 -20.75
N CYS A 19 44.90 10.00 -21.00
CA CYS A 19 43.67 10.15 -20.24
C CYS A 19 42.69 9.05 -20.70
N PHE A 20 42.71 7.87 -20.04
CA PHE A 20 41.64 6.89 -20.19
C PHE A 20 40.43 7.39 -19.40
N ALA A 21 39.49 8.02 -20.11
CA ALA A 21 38.15 8.27 -19.59
C ALA A 21 37.45 6.91 -19.43
N ILE A 22 37.46 6.37 -18.20
CA ILE A 22 36.58 5.27 -17.83
C ILE A 22 35.17 5.86 -17.79
N LEU A 23 34.42 5.69 -18.87
CA LEU A 23 32.96 5.77 -18.83
C LEU A 23 32.48 4.67 -17.91
N SER A 24 32.40 4.97 -16.61
CA SER A 24 31.61 4.18 -15.68
C SER A 24 30.15 4.35 -16.08
N LEU A 25 29.70 3.55 -17.05
CA LEU A 25 28.30 3.15 -17.08
C LEU A 25 28.06 2.50 -15.73
N GLY A 26 27.50 3.27 -14.79
CA GLY A 26 26.87 2.72 -13.61
C GLY A 26 25.87 1.70 -14.13
N ALA A 27 26.21 0.42 -14.00
CA ALA A 27 25.22 -0.62 -14.00
C ALA A 27 24.38 -0.32 -12.76
N GLU A 28 23.33 0.49 -12.94
CA GLU A 28 22.23 0.57 -12.00
C GLU A 28 21.68 -0.85 -11.96
N ALA A 29 22.22 -1.67 -11.04
CA ALA A 29 21.67 -2.97 -10.74
C ALA A 29 20.20 -2.69 -10.48
N ARG A 30 19.31 -3.22 -11.34
CA ARG A 30 17.87 -3.12 -11.15
C ARG A 30 17.57 -3.81 -9.83
N ARG A 31 17.64 -3.05 -8.74
CA ARG A 31 17.34 -3.52 -7.41
C ARG A 31 15.84 -3.74 -7.46
N SER A 32 15.43 -5.01 -7.46
CA SER A 32 14.02 -5.36 -7.34
C SER A 32 13.42 -4.51 -6.22
N PRO A 33 12.26 -3.86 -6.43
CA PRO A 33 11.64 -3.05 -5.40
C PRO A 33 11.57 -3.87 -4.11
N SER A 34 12.16 -3.36 -3.04
CA SER A 34 12.13 -4.08 -1.76
C SER A 34 10.68 -4.26 -1.33
N PRO A 35 10.29 -5.47 -0.87
CA PRO A 35 8.92 -5.69 -0.43
C PRO A 35 8.58 -4.74 0.72
N ILE A 36 7.31 -4.34 0.83
CA ILE A 36 6.88 -3.40 1.87
C ILE A 36 7.15 -3.92 3.29
N SER A 37 7.27 -5.24 3.46
CA SER A 37 7.65 -5.88 4.72
C SER A 37 9.02 -5.45 5.26
N SER A 38 9.90 -4.91 4.40
CA SER A 38 11.17 -4.29 4.82
C SER A 38 10.99 -2.91 5.47
N LEU A 39 9.83 -2.26 5.27
CA LEU A 39 9.50 -0.94 5.80
C LEU A 39 8.49 -1.02 6.95
N ILE A 40 7.63 -2.03 6.94
CA ILE A 40 6.69 -2.36 8.00
C ILE A 40 6.82 -3.83 8.38
N SER A 41 7.57 -4.08 9.45
CA SER A 41 7.67 -5.42 10.03
C SER A 41 6.37 -5.80 10.74
N LYS A 42 6.24 -7.09 11.08
CA LYS A 42 5.08 -7.57 11.86
C LYS A 42 5.01 -6.87 13.22
N GLU A 43 6.14 -6.72 13.88
CA GLU A 43 6.24 -6.06 15.19
C GLU A 43 5.81 -4.60 15.11
N LEU A 44 6.20 -3.88 14.05
CA LEU A 44 5.77 -2.51 13.84
C LEU A 44 4.25 -2.45 13.56
N PHE A 45 3.73 -3.31 12.70
CA PHE A 45 2.29 -3.39 12.43
C PHE A 45 1.49 -3.66 13.71
N ASP A 46 1.90 -4.65 14.50
CA ASP A 46 1.23 -4.99 15.75
C ASP A 46 1.35 -3.85 16.78
N SER A 47 2.46 -3.11 16.80
CA SER A 47 2.61 -1.93 17.68
C SER A 47 1.73 -0.75 17.27
N ILE A 48 1.43 -0.59 15.97
CA ILE A 48 0.51 0.44 15.46
C ILE A 48 -0.93 0.08 15.81
N PHE A 49 -1.29 -1.20 15.71
CA PHE A 49 -2.64 -1.71 15.92
C PHE A 49 -2.76 -2.53 17.22
N ILE A 50 -2.23 -1.99 18.31
CA ILE A 50 -2.09 -2.69 19.59
C ILE A 50 -3.42 -3.24 20.15
N HIS A 51 -4.56 -2.59 19.88
CA HIS A 51 -5.88 -3.00 20.38
C HIS A 51 -6.78 -3.71 19.37
N LYS A 52 -6.35 -3.96 18.11
CA LYS A 52 -7.24 -4.50 17.06
C LYS A 52 -7.84 -5.88 17.41
N ASP A 53 -7.15 -6.66 18.24
CA ASP A 53 -7.57 -8.01 18.67
C ASP A 53 -8.16 -8.02 20.09
N ASN A 54 -8.43 -6.84 20.67
CA ASN A 54 -9.11 -6.71 21.95
C ASN A 54 -10.51 -7.38 21.89
N ASN A 55 -10.97 -7.95 23.00
CA ASN A 55 -12.30 -8.59 23.08
C ASN A 55 -13.46 -7.62 22.80
N ALA A 56 -13.26 -6.31 23.00
CA ALA A 56 -14.25 -5.29 22.67
C ALA A 56 -14.37 -5.02 21.16
N CYS A 57 -13.39 -5.45 20.35
CA CYS A 57 -13.37 -5.22 18.91
C CYS A 57 -14.08 -6.34 18.15
N PRO A 58 -15.17 -6.06 17.40
CA PRO A 58 -15.86 -7.09 16.62
C PRO A 58 -15.00 -7.72 15.52
N ALA A 59 -13.96 -7.03 15.05
CA ALA A 59 -13.00 -7.54 14.08
C ALA A 59 -11.81 -8.30 14.72
N ARG A 60 -11.87 -8.64 16.01
CA ARG A 60 -10.77 -9.37 16.68
C ARG A 60 -10.34 -10.60 15.89
N ASN A 61 -9.04 -10.80 15.72
CA ASN A 61 -8.40 -11.87 14.94
C ASN A 61 -8.71 -11.86 13.43
N PHE A 62 -9.40 -10.86 12.89
CA PHE A 62 -9.71 -10.77 11.47
C PHE A 62 -8.55 -10.20 10.66
N TYR A 63 -8.03 -9.04 11.04
CA TYR A 63 -6.97 -8.36 10.29
C TYR A 63 -5.58 -8.86 10.68
N THR A 64 -4.96 -9.68 9.84
CA THR A 64 -3.62 -10.24 10.10
C THR A 64 -2.56 -9.52 9.26
N TYR A 65 -1.35 -9.44 9.80
CA TYR A 65 -0.18 -8.93 9.07
C TYR A 65 0.05 -9.67 7.76
N ASP A 66 -0.07 -11.01 7.78
CA ASP A 66 0.11 -11.84 6.59
C ASP A 66 -0.90 -11.52 5.49
N SER A 67 -2.17 -11.26 5.85
CA SER A 67 -3.18 -10.82 4.88
C SER A 67 -2.83 -9.47 4.28
N PHE A 68 -2.35 -8.50 5.08
CA PHE A 68 -1.92 -7.20 4.59
C PHE A 68 -0.72 -7.31 3.63
N ILE A 69 0.33 -8.04 4.01
CA ILE A 69 1.50 -8.26 3.15
C ILE A 69 1.12 -9.03 1.88
N ASN A 70 0.29 -10.07 1.97
CA ASN A 70 -0.15 -10.81 0.80
C ASN A 70 -1.05 -9.98 -0.13
N ALA A 71 -1.91 -9.13 0.41
CA ALA A 71 -2.72 -8.20 -0.39
C ALA A 71 -1.83 -7.21 -1.15
N SER A 72 -0.80 -6.66 -0.50
CA SER A 72 0.12 -5.69 -1.12
C SER A 72 0.84 -6.21 -2.36
N LYS A 73 1.05 -7.53 -2.47
CA LYS A 73 1.68 -8.16 -3.64
C LYS A 73 0.90 -7.94 -4.94
N ARG A 74 -0.42 -7.70 -4.86
CA ARG A 74 -1.27 -7.39 -6.02
C ARG A 74 -1.13 -5.92 -6.49
N PHE A 75 -0.51 -5.07 -5.66
CA PHE A 75 -0.33 -3.65 -5.90
C PHE A 75 1.14 -3.27 -5.81
N PRO A 76 1.99 -3.71 -6.77
CA PRO A 76 3.44 -3.64 -6.66
C PRO A 76 4.02 -2.22 -6.57
N ARG A 77 3.21 -1.17 -6.82
CA ARG A 77 3.59 0.24 -6.68
C ARG A 77 3.35 0.83 -5.28
N PHE A 78 2.47 0.21 -4.49
CA PHE A 78 2.16 0.63 -3.13
C PHE A 78 3.37 0.45 -2.22
N GLY A 79 3.82 1.51 -1.55
CA GLY A 79 4.93 1.48 -0.60
C GLY A 79 6.29 1.20 -1.26
N THR A 80 6.39 1.25 -2.59
CA THR A 80 7.61 0.97 -3.35
C THR A 80 8.03 2.12 -4.27
N THR A 81 7.23 3.18 -4.37
CA THR A 81 7.47 4.32 -5.25
C THR A 81 8.20 5.46 -4.51
N GLY A 82 9.26 6.00 -5.12
CA GLY A 82 10.00 7.15 -4.59
C GLY A 82 11.01 6.83 -3.48
N SER A 83 11.40 7.87 -2.74
CA SER A 83 12.41 7.76 -1.68
C SER A 83 11.96 6.84 -0.53
N PRO A 84 12.88 6.30 0.31
CA PRO A 84 12.51 5.59 1.53
C PRO A 84 11.53 6.35 2.44
N ALA A 85 11.70 7.68 2.56
CA ALA A 85 10.79 8.52 3.33
C ALA A 85 9.39 8.61 2.70
N THR A 86 9.32 8.73 1.37
CA THR A 86 8.04 8.74 0.61
C THR A 86 7.28 7.42 0.80
N ARG A 87 7.98 6.30 0.66
CA ARG A 87 7.39 4.95 0.81
C ARG A 87 6.84 4.72 2.22
N LYS A 88 7.61 5.11 3.25
CA LYS A 88 7.14 5.06 4.65
C LYS A 88 5.93 5.96 4.86
N ARG A 89 5.91 7.16 4.26
CA ARG A 89 4.79 8.09 4.35
C ARG A 89 3.52 7.53 3.69
N GLU A 90 3.63 6.92 2.52
CA GLU A 90 2.49 6.28 1.85
C GLU A 90 1.89 5.16 2.71
N ILE A 91 2.74 4.27 3.24
CA ILE A 91 2.29 3.19 4.15
C ILE A 91 1.63 3.80 5.39
N ALA A 92 2.26 4.78 6.04
CA ALA A 92 1.69 5.41 7.22
C ALA A 92 0.35 6.12 6.93
N ALA A 93 0.23 6.79 5.79
CA ALA A 93 -1.01 7.45 5.38
C ALA A 93 -2.14 6.45 5.14
N PHE A 94 -1.85 5.36 4.41
CA PHE A 94 -2.82 4.29 4.19
C PHE A 94 -3.27 3.67 5.52
N LEU A 95 -2.33 3.33 6.41
CA LEU A 95 -2.65 2.74 7.72
C LEU A 95 -3.44 3.71 8.60
N ALA A 96 -3.13 5.00 8.58
CA ALA A 96 -3.88 6.00 9.32
C ALA A 96 -5.31 6.16 8.82
N GLN A 97 -5.53 6.15 7.49
CA GLN A 97 -6.87 6.23 6.92
C GLN A 97 -7.69 5.00 7.30
N ILE A 98 -7.15 3.79 7.10
CA ILE A 98 -7.90 2.59 7.49
C ILE A 98 -8.13 2.51 9.00
N SER A 99 -7.21 3.04 9.82
CA SER A 99 -7.41 3.15 11.27
C SER A 99 -8.63 4.01 11.59
N HIS A 100 -8.77 5.16 10.91
CA HIS A 100 -9.92 6.05 11.11
C HIS A 100 -11.24 5.37 10.73
N GLU A 101 -11.29 4.78 9.53
CA GLU A 101 -12.48 4.08 9.01
C GLU A 101 -12.96 2.92 9.88
N THR A 102 -12.08 2.37 10.71
CA THR A 102 -12.35 1.17 11.50
C THR A 102 -12.12 1.36 13.00
N THR A 103 -12.04 2.61 13.46
CA THR A 103 -11.65 2.91 14.83
C THR A 103 -12.69 2.45 15.84
N GLY A 104 -12.21 1.82 16.92
CA GLY A 104 -12.96 1.64 18.16
C GLY A 104 -12.55 2.60 19.26
N GLY A 105 -11.74 3.62 18.95
CA GLY A 105 -11.16 4.53 19.92
C GLY A 105 -12.17 5.56 20.44
N TRP A 106 -12.02 5.91 21.72
CA TRP A 106 -12.75 6.99 22.38
C TRP A 106 -11.77 7.89 23.15
N ALA A 107 -12.25 9.03 23.66
CA ALA A 107 -11.39 10.07 24.24
C ALA A 107 -10.47 9.59 25.38
N THR A 108 -10.88 8.57 26.14
CA THR A 108 -10.15 8.00 27.28
C THR A 108 -9.75 6.54 27.04
N ALA A 109 -9.65 6.11 25.78
CA ALA A 109 -9.26 4.75 25.46
C ALA A 109 -7.84 4.45 25.96
N PRO A 110 -7.57 3.23 26.44
CA PRO A 110 -6.20 2.78 26.74
C PRO A 110 -5.26 3.07 25.57
N ASP A 111 -4.09 3.64 25.86
CA ASP A 111 -3.08 4.07 24.88
C ASP A 111 -3.55 5.16 23.88
N GLY A 112 -4.68 5.80 24.17
CA GLY A 112 -5.25 6.89 23.39
C GLY A 112 -6.16 6.44 22.24
N PRO A 113 -6.97 7.34 21.68
CA PRO A 113 -7.99 7.00 20.66
C PRO A 113 -7.40 6.47 19.35
N TYR A 114 -6.14 6.78 19.05
CA TYR A 114 -5.48 6.40 17.78
C TYR A 114 -4.90 4.99 17.79
N ALA A 115 -4.84 4.33 18.95
CA ALA A 115 -4.35 2.96 19.13
C ALA A 115 -5.39 1.88 18.80
N TRP A 116 -6.61 2.29 18.41
CA TRP A 116 -7.80 1.44 18.27
C TRP A 116 -8.28 1.29 16.82
N GLY A 117 -7.39 1.48 15.84
CA GLY A 117 -7.67 1.15 14.44
C GLY A 117 -7.87 -0.35 14.22
N LEU A 118 -8.55 -0.71 13.13
CA LEU A 118 -8.90 -2.09 12.76
C LEU A 118 -9.79 -2.82 13.76
N CYS A 119 -10.53 -2.08 14.58
CA CYS A 119 -11.46 -2.65 15.57
C CYS A 119 -12.77 -3.16 14.92
N PHE A 120 -13.18 -2.54 13.80
CA PHE A 120 -14.35 -2.92 13.01
C PHE A 120 -13.98 -3.40 11.61
N LYS A 121 -14.80 -4.30 11.07
CA LYS A 121 -14.64 -4.86 9.71
C LYS A 121 -15.82 -4.56 8.78
N GLU A 122 -16.85 -3.95 9.32
CA GLU A 122 -18.06 -3.57 8.60
C GLU A 122 -18.80 -2.49 9.39
N GLU A 123 -19.57 -1.71 8.67
CA GLU A 123 -20.42 -0.65 9.20
C GLU A 123 -21.44 -1.23 10.19
N ILE A 124 -21.56 -0.54 11.32
CA ILE A 124 -22.52 -0.85 12.37
C ILE A 124 -23.79 -0.04 12.11
N SER A 125 -24.95 -0.70 12.18
CA SER A 125 -26.27 -0.05 12.03
C SER A 125 -26.40 0.78 10.75
N PRO A 126 -26.23 0.17 9.57
CA PRO A 126 -26.29 0.88 8.30
C PRO A 126 -27.65 1.53 8.07
N GLN A 127 -27.64 2.77 7.58
CA GLN A 127 -28.86 3.55 7.37
C GLN A 127 -29.56 3.24 6.02
N SER A 128 -28.89 2.48 5.14
CA SER A 128 -29.45 2.04 3.87
C SER A 128 -28.80 0.73 3.40
N ASN A 129 -29.21 0.22 2.25
CA ASN A 129 -28.52 -0.87 1.57
C ASN A 129 -27.40 -0.39 0.62
N TYR A 130 -27.14 0.93 0.56
CA TYR A 130 -26.12 1.55 -0.30
C TYR A 130 -26.22 1.11 -1.76
N CYS A 131 -27.46 1.06 -2.25
CA CYS A 131 -27.75 0.72 -3.63
C CYS A 131 -28.12 1.99 -4.41
N ASP A 132 -27.31 2.37 -5.37
CA ASP A 132 -27.72 3.24 -6.45
C ASP A 132 -28.41 2.39 -7.52
N SER A 133 -29.75 2.38 -7.49
CA SER A 133 -30.58 1.64 -8.44
C SER A 133 -30.55 2.20 -9.86
N THR A 134 -30.03 3.42 -10.05
CA THR A 134 -29.90 4.05 -11.37
C THR A 134 -28.64 3.58 -12.11
N ASN A 135 -27.68 2.98 -11.39
CA ASN A 135 -26.44 2.48 -11.98
C ASN A 135 -26.67 1.15 -12.73
N THR A 136 -26.78 1.22 -14.06
CA THR A 136 -27.00 0.04 -14.92
C THR A 136 -25.74 -0.78 -15.17
N GLN A 137 -24.55 -0.19 -15.00
CA GLN A 137 -23.28 -0.89 -15.18
C GLN A 137 -23.00 -1.85 -14.01
N TRP A 138 -23.36 -1.44 -12.79
CA TRP A 138 -23.16 -2.20 -11.56
C TRP A 138 -24.48 -2.37 -10.83
N PRO A 139 -25.40 -3.20 -11.34
CA PRO A 139 -26.75 -3.31 -10.81
C PRO A 139 -26.76 -3.89 -9.39
N CYS A 140 -27.72 -3.43 -8.59
CA CYS A 140 -27.96 -4.00 -7.28
C CYS A 140 -28.64 -5.38 -7.37
N TYR A 141 -28.28 -6.29 -6.47
CA TYR A 141 -28.93 -7.59 -6.37
C TYR A 141 -29.92 -7.64 -5.21
N PRO A 142 -31.10 -8.29 -5.37
CA PRO A 142 -32.07 -8.44 -4.29
C PRO A 142 -31.45 -9.09 -3.04
N GLY A 143 -31.79 -8.54 -1.87
CA GLY A 143 -31.29 -9.03 -0.58
C GLY A 143 -29.84 -8.64 -0.25
N GLN A 144 -29.13 -7.97 -1.16
CA GLN A 144 -27.76 -7.51 -0.91
C GLN A 144 -27.74 -6.10 -0.32
N SER A 145 -26.77 -5.88 0.57
CA SER A 145 -26.40 -4.56 1.09
C SER A 145 -24.94 -4.27 0.79
N TYR A 146 -24.68 -3.10 0.24
CA TYR A 146 -23.35 -2.58 -0.09
C TYR A 146 -22.83 -1.60 0.95
N LYS A 147 -23.22 -1.80 2.22
CA LYS A 147 -22.69 -1.07 3.38
C LYS A 147 -21.16 -1.13 3.47
N GLY A 148 -20.59 -0.27 4.30
CA GLY A 148 -19.15 -0.23 4.53
C GLY A 148 -18.61 -1.59 4.98
N ARG A 149 -17.59 -2.12 4.28
CA ARG A 149 -16.84 -3.33 4.71
C ARG A 149 -15.34 -3.18 4.47
N GLY A 150 -14.59 -3.92 5.27
CA GLY A 150 -13.15 -3.95 5.22
C GLY A 150 -12.50 -2.66 5.75
N PRO A 151 -11.18 -2.52 5.54
CA PRO A 151 -10.36 -1.50 6.17
C PRO A 151 -10.61 -0.09 5.60
N ILE A 152 -11.17 0.04 4.40
CA ILE A 152 -11.52 1.33 3.79
C ILE A 152 -13.03 1.62 3.81
N GLN A 153 -13.81 0.78 4.52
CA GLN A 153 -15.28 0.84 4.52
C GLN A 153 -15.87 0.95 3.10
N LEU A 154 -15.44 0.05 2.20
CA LEU A 154 -15.92 0.01 0.82
C LEU A 154 -17.45 -0.04 0.82
N SER A 155 -18.06 0.96 0.18
CA SER A 155 -19.51 1.17 0.18
C SER A 155 -20.01 1.38 -1.24
N TRP A 156 -21.29 1.09 -1.47
CA TRP A 156 -22.01 1.23 -2.75
C TRP A 156 -21.73 0.20 -3.84
N ASN A 157 -22.80 -0.21 -4.54
CA ASN A 157 -22.75 -1.14 -5.69
C ASN A 157 -21.72 -0.72 -6.75
N TYR A 158 -21.63 0.58 -7.04
CA TYR A 158 -20.70 1.11 -8.03
C TYR A 158 -19.23 1.09 -7.60
N ASN A 159 -18.92 0.78 -6.34
CA ASN A 159 -17.56 0.49 -5.88
C ASN A 159 -17.33 -1.02 -5.72
N TYR A 160 -18.30 -1.76 -5.17
CA TYR A 160 -18.21 -3.22 -5.02
C TYR A 160 -18.09 -3.93 -6.37
N GLY A 161 -18.83 -3.49 -7.38
CA GLY A 161 -18.78 -4.03 -8.74
C GLY A 161 -17.37 -3.97 -9.36
N PRO A 162 -16.78 -2.78 -9.55
CA PRO A 162 -15.45 -2.67 -10.13
C PRO A 162 -14.35 -3.27 -9.24
N ALA A 163 -14.44 -3.16 -7.90
CA ALA A 163 -13.51 -3.81 -6.99
C ALA A 163 -13.53 -5.33 -7.17
N GLY A 164 -14.73 -5.93 -7.18
CA GLY A 164 -14.92 -7.36 -7.42
C GLY A 164 -14.33 -7.80 -8.75
N LYS A 165 -14.64 -7.06 -9.83
CA LYS A 165 -14.08 -7.33 -11.16
C LYS A 165 -12.54 -7.28 -11.17
N ALA A 166 -11.92 -6.29 -10.53
CA ALA A 166 -10.46 -6.15 -10.51
C ALA A 166 -9.76 -7.20 -9.64
N LEU A 167 -10.39 -7.58 -8.53
CA LEU A 167 -9.81 -8.46 -7.52
C LEU A 167 -10.16 -9.94 -7.73
N GLY A 168 -11.17 -10.23 -8.55
CA GLY A 168 -11.59 -11.59 -8.88
C GLY A 168 -12.57 -12.18 -7.86
N PHE A 169 -13.46 -11.36 -7.30
CA PHE A 169 -14.59 -11.81 -6.48
C PHE A 169 -15.91 -11.22 -6.99
N ASP A 170 -17.03 -11.84 -6.65
CA ASP A 170 -18.35 -11.30 -7.01
C ASP A 170 -18.81 -10.26 -5.99
N GLY A 171 -18.43 -9.00 -6.20
CA GLY A 171 -18.78 -7.91 -5.29
C GLY A 171 -20.26 -7.53 -5.30
N LEU A 172 -21.02 -7.90 -6.34
CA LEU A 172 -22.43 -7.54 -6.46
C LEU A 172 -23.35 -8.60 -5.85
N ARG A 173 -23.05 -9.89 -6.03
CA ARG A 173 -23.85 -10.98 -5.45
C ARG A 173 -23.33 -11.51 -4.12
N ASN A 174 -22.06 -11.25 -3.80
CA ASN A 174 -21.43 -11.69 -2.55
C ASN A 174 -20.57 -10.58 -1.90
N PRO A 175 -21.14 -9.38 -1.62
CA PRO A 175 -20.41 -8.29 -0.97
C PRO A 175 -19.87 -8.65 0.43
N ASP A 176 -20.52 -9.58 1.13
CA ASP A 176 -20.12 -10.04 2.48
C ASP A 176 -18.73 -10.71 2.51
N VAL A 177 -18.21 -11.15 1.36
CA VAL A 177 -16.86 -11.71 1.30
C VAL A 177 -15.81 -10.71 1.81
N VAL A 178 -16.05 -9.40 1.68
CA VAL A 178 -15.13 -8.34 2.13
C VAL A 178 -15.00 -8.30 3.66
N SER A 179 -16.04 -8.66 4.42
CA SER A 179 -15.98 -8.75 5.89
C SER A 179 -15.78 -10.18 6.41
N ASN A 180 -15.67 -11.17 5.52
CA ASN A 180 -15.47 -12.58 5.87
C ASN A 180 -14.08 -13.13 5.45
N ASN A 181 -13.36 -12.41 4.59
CA ASN A 181 -12.01 -12.79 4.17
C ASN A 181 -11.02 -11.64 4.33
N SER A 182 -10.10 -11.79 5.29
CA SER A 182 -9.07 -10.80 5.64
C SER A 182 -8.21 -10.36 4.45
N LEU A 183 -7.82 -11.30 3.58
CA LEU A 183 -7.03 -11.01 2.39
C LEU A 183 -7.82 -10.14 1.41
N ILE A 184 -9.09 -10.48 1.15
CA ILE A 184 -9.96 -9.70 0.26
C ILE A 184 -10.23 -8.32 0.87
N ALA A 185 -10.44 -8.21 2.18
CA ALA A 185 -10.60 -6.94 2.87
C ALA A 185 -9.41 -6.00 2.64
N PHE A 186 -8.18 -6.46 2.84
CA PHE A 186 -7.01 -5.63 2.55
C PHE A 186 -6.85 -5.34 1.05
N GLN A 187 -7.20 -6.29 0.19
CA GLN A 187 -7.16 -6.06 -1.26
C GLN A 187 -8.16 -4.98 -1.70
N THR A 188 -9.37 -4.90 -1.14
CA THR A 188 -10.31 -3.82 -1.46
C THR A 188 -9.81 -2.47 -0.96
N GLY A 189 -9.23 -2.40 0.23
CA GLY A 189 -8.59 -1.18 0.74
C GLY A 189 -7.47 -0.68 -0.16
N LEU A 190 -6.56 -1.57 -0.54
CA LEU A 190 -5.46 -1.23 -1.45
C LEU A 190 -5.93 -0.93 -2.87
N TRP A 191 -6.96 -1.62 -3.37
CA TRP A 191 -7.58 -1.32 -4.65
C TRP A 191 -8.11 0.11 -4.67
N PHE A 192 -8.85 0.50 -3.64
CA PHE A 192 -9.38 1.86 -3.54
C PHE A 192 -8.25 2.90 -3.49
N TRP A 193 -7.22 2.65 -2.67
CA TRP A 193 -6.05 3.52 -2.55
C TRP A 193 -5.28 3.70 -3.88
N MET A 194 -5.17 2.64 -4.67
CA MET A 194 -4.34 2.62 -5.89
C MET A 194 -5.12 2.93 -7.17
N THR A 195 -6.45 3.07 -7.11
CA THR A 195 -7.28 3.30 -8.29
C THR A 195 -7.63 4.78 -8.38
N GLU A 196 -7.17 5.44 -9.43
CA GLU A 196 -7.59 6.82 -9.73
C GLU A 196 -9.08 6.84 -10.09
N GLN A 197 -9.85 7.67 -9.39
CA GLN A 197 -11.23 8.00 -9.78
C GLN A 197 -11.24 9.43 -10.33
N SER A 198 -11.34 9.57 -11.66
CA SER A 198 -11.42 10.88 -12.33
C SER A 198 -12.70 11.64 -11.94
N PRO A 199 -12.65 12.98 -11.98
CA PRO A 199 -12.35 13.84 -10.85
C PRO A 199 -13.43 13.81 -9.74
N ASN A 200 -13.04 13.37 -8.53
CA ASN A 200 -13.53 13.75 -7.19
C ASN A 200 -14.98 14.27 -7.01
N LEU A 201 -15.95 13.70 -7.71
CA LEU A 201 -17.36 13.84 -7.39
C LEU A 201 -17.80 12.48 -6.85
N LEU A 202 -18.00 12.41 -5.53
CA LEU A 202 -18.53 11.26 -4.77
C LEU A 202 -17.51 10.24 -4.21
N ALA A 203 -16.32 10.68 -3.79
CA ALA A 203 -15.65 10.00 -2.66
C ALA A 203 -16.26 10.49 -1.34
N THR A 204 -17.54 10.23 -1.11
CA THR A 204 -18.04 10.14 0.27
C THR A 204 -17.56 8.79 0.77
N MET A 205 -16.48 8.82 1.57
CA MET A 205 -16.27 7.82 2.62
C MET A 205 -17.50 7.82 3.52
#